data_AF-A0A327K2J7-F1
#
_entry.id   AF-A0A327K2J7-F1
#
_cell.length_a   1.000
_cell.length_b   1.000
_cell.length_c   1.000
_cell.angle_alpha   90.00
_cell.angle_beta   90.00
_cell.angle_gamma   90.00
#
_symmetry.space_group_name_H-M   'P 1'
#
loop_
_entity.id
_entity.type
_entity.pdbx_description
1 polymer ?
#
loop_
_entity_poly.entity_id
_entity_poly.type
_entity_poly.pdbx_seq_one_letter_code
_entity_poly.pdbx_strand_id
1 'polypeptide(L)'
;MEPVVITLPTASGLPHDVYRCPNCQIALWSDYGRRGVLSFLRVGTLDAPHVFVPDVHIYTRSKVPWLELPANVPAFEEYYDLE
;
A
#
# COMPACT_ATOMS: atom_id res chain seq x y z
N MET A 1 17.37 10.67 -9.89
CA MET A 1 17.68 9.23 -10.00
C MET A 1 16.33 8.54 -10.13
N GLU A 2 16.08 7.87 -11.24
CA GLU A 2 14.75 7.30 -11.51
C GLU A 2 14.54 5.96 -10.78
N PRO A 3 13.32 5.65 -10.32
CA PRO A 3 13.01 4.35 -9.75
C PRO A 3 13.11 3.22 -10.77
N VAL A 4 13.47 2.03 -10.29
CA VAL A 4 13.36 0.79 -11.07
C VAL A 4 11.95 0.22 -10.88
N VAL A 5 11.33 -0.24 -11.96
CA VAL A 5 9.97 -0.81 -11.93
C VAL A 5 10.03 -2.33 -11.99
N ILE A 6 9.30 -2.99 -11.09
CA ILE A 6 9.06 -4.44 -11.12
C ILE A 6 7.56 -4.67 -11.28
N THR A 7 7.16 -5.35 -12.35
CA THR A 7 5.76 -5.74 -12.58
C THR A 7 5.49 -7.10 -11.98
N LEU A 8 4.50 -7.19 -11.08
CA LEU A 8 4.05 -8.43 -10.45
C LEU A 8 2.71 -8.88 -11.06
N PRO A 9 2.50 -10.21 -11.22
CA PRO A 9 1.20 -10.75 -11.58
C PRO A 9 0.20 -10.60 -10.42
N THR A 10 -1.08 -10.37 -10.74
CA THR A 10 -2.17 -10.33 -9.76
C THR A 10 -3.29 -11.27 -10.15
N ALA A 11 -4.14 -11.66 -9.18
CA ALA A 11 -5.29 -12.52 -9.41
C ALA A 11 -6.36 -11.88 -10.33
N SER A 12 -6.41 -10.54 -10.39
CA SER A 12 -7.33 -9.81 -11.26
C SER A 12 -6.93 -9.82 -12.75
N GLY A 13 -5.73 -10.32 -13.07
CA GLY A 13 -5.13 -10.23 -14.41
C GLY A 13 -4.54 -8.86 -14.74
N LEU A 14 -4.84 -7.81 -13.96
CA LEU A 14 -4.23 -6.49 -14.10
C LEU A 14 -2.81 -6.47 -13.48
N PRO A 15 -1.85 -5.70 -14.03
CA PRO A 15 -0.49 -5.64 -13.52
C PRO A 15 -0.41 -4.89 -12.18
N HIS A 16 0.56 -5.25 -11.35
CA HIS A 16 0.98 -4.44 -10.20
C HIS A 16 2.41 -3.97 -10.42
N ASP A 17 2.58 -2.69 -10.73
CA ASP A 17 3.89 -2.09 -10.94
C ASP A 17 4.43 -1.52 -9.62
N VAL A 18 5.54 -2.07 -9.13
CA VAL A 18 6.21 -1.62 -7.90
C VAL A 18 7.44 -0.81 -8.26
N TYR A 19 7.44 0.46 -7.87
CA TYR A 19 8.54 1.40 -8.11
C TYR A 19 9.49 1.36 -6.92
N ARG A 20 10.76 1.06 -7.17
CA ARG A 20 11.78 0.83 -6.13
C ARG A 20 12.94 1.77 -6.27
N CYS A 21 13.56 2.12 -5.14
CA CYS A 21 14.83 2.84 -5.16
C CYS A 21 15.90 1.98 -5.87
N PRO A 22 16.61 2.50 -6.89
CA PRO A 22 17.61 1.73 -7.63
C PRO A 22 18.78 1.25 -6.75
N ASN A 23 19.10 1.97 -5.67
CA ASN A 23 20.23 1.64 -4.80
C ASN A 23 19.89 0.58 -3.75
N CYS A 24 18.84 0.80 -2.94
CA CYS A 24 18.50 -0.08 -1.81
C CYS A 24 17.30 -0.99 -2.08
N GLN A 25 16.64 -0.87 -3.25
CA GLN A 25 15.51 -1.70 -3.68
C GLN A 25 14.26 -1.62 -2.79
N ILE A 26 14.20 -0.66 -1.86
CA ILE A 26 13.00 -0.35 -1.09
C ILE A 26 11.89 0.10 -2.03
N ALA A 27 10.70 -0.48 -1.88
CA ALA A 27 9.49 -0.05 -2.59
C ALA A 27 9.06 1.33 -2.12
N LEU A 28 8.91 2.25 -3.07
CA LEU A 28 8.53 3.65 -2.85
C LEU A 28 7.02 3.82 -3.06
N TRP A 29 6.51 3.38 -4.22
CA TRP A 29 5.07 3.34 -4.47
C TRP A 29 4.67 2.18 -5.37
N SER A 30 3.36 1.97 -5.47
CA SER A 30 2.73 0.97 -6.32
C SER A 30 1.66 1.57 -7.20
N ASP A 31 1.58 1.09 -8.44
CA ASP A 31 0.44 1.27 -9.34
C ASP A 31 -0.26 -0.08 -9.51
N TYR A 32 -1.54 -0.12 -9.16
CA TYR A 32 -2.38 -1.30 -9.34
C TYR A 32 -3.28 -1.11 -10.56
N GLY A 33 -2.96 -1.86 -11.62
CA GLY A 33 -3.73 -1.91 -12.85
C GLY A 33 -3.51 -0.75 -13.81
N ARG A 34 -2.46 0.07 -13.62
CA ARG A 34 -2.10 1.19 -14.49
C ARG A 34 -3.26 2.16 -14.69
N ARG A 35 -3.96 2.46 -13.60
CA ARG A 35 -5.20 3.27 -13.64
C ARG A 35 -4.94 4.71 -14.04
N GLY A 36 -3.71 5.21 -13.88
CA GLY A 36 -3.32 6.58 -14.23
C GLY A 36 -3.93 7.69 -13.35
N VAL A 37 -4.79 7.34 -12.40
CA VAL A 37 -5.50 8.29 -11.52
C VAL A 37 -5.17 8.11 -10.03
N LEU A 38 -4.42 7.07 -9.67
CA LEU A 38 -4.10 6.76 -8.28
C LEU A 38 -2.73 6.07 -8.17
N SER A 39 -1.99 6.37 -7.11
CA SER A 39 -0.75 5.69 -6.75
C SER A 39 -0.72 5.44 -5.24
N PHE A 40 -0.14 4.32 -4.84
CA PHE A 40 -0.08 3.89 -3.45
C PHE A 40 1.33 4.09 -2.92
N LEU A 41 1.53 5.15 -2.15
CA LEU A 41 2.83 5.54 -1.62
C LEU A 41 3.13 4.82 -0.30
N ARG A 42 4.37 4.33 -0.13
CA ARG A 42 4.84 3.78 1.12
C ARG A 42 5.20 4.91 2.08
N VAL A 43 4.26 5.30 2.94
CA VAL A 43 4.41 6.41 3.92
C VAL A 43 5.76 6.40 4.65
N GLY A 44 6.25 5.23 5.05
CA GLY A 44 7.53 5.07 5.76
C GLY A 44 8.78 5.52 5.00
N THR A 45 8.69 5.89 3.71
CA THR A 45 9.82 6.42 2.93
C THR A 45 9.80 7.94 2.81
N LEU A 46 8.85 8.63 3.46
CA LEU A 46 8.79 10.09 3.51
C LEU A 46 9.68 10.64 4.63
N ASP A 47 10.02 11.92 4.57
CA ASP A 47 10.87 12.59 5.57
C ASP A 47 10.21 12.67 6.95
N ALA A 48 8.88 12.81 7.00
CA ALA A 48 8.09 12.91 8.22
C ALA A 48 6.97 11.86 8.25
N PRO A 49 7.27 10.55 8.30
CA PRO A 49 6.26 9.50 8.12
C PRO A 49 5.27 9.42 9.28
N HIS A 50 5.68 9.88 10.46
CA HIS A 50 4.91 9.84 11.71
C HIS A 50 3.73 10.82 11.75
N VAL A 51 3.66 11.78 10.82
CA VAL A 51 2.53 12.71 10.73
C VAL A 51 1.30 12.07 10.07
N PHE A 52 1.49 10.93 9.41
CA PHE A 52 0.43 10.17 8.77
C PHE A 52 0.01 9.02 9.67
N VAL A 53 -1.24 9.06 10.13
CA VAL A 53 -1.87 7.96 10.87
C VAL A 53 -2.87 7.26 9.96
N PRO A 54 -3.10 5.94 10.10
CA PRO A 54 -4.10 5.24 9.29
C PRO A 54 -5.51 5.74 9.61
N ASP A 55 -6.23 6.21 8.60
CA ASP A 55 -7.66 6.52 8.70
C ASP A 55 -8.54 5.26 8.55
N VAL A 56 -7.98 4.19 7.97
CA VAL A 56 -8.65 2.91 7.74
C VAL A 56 -7.62 1.77 7.84
N HIS A 57 -8.05 0.63 8.39
CA HIS A 57 -7.36 -0.64 8.29
C HIS A 57 -8.13 -1.60 7.37
N ILE A 58 -7.47 -2.16 6.36
CA ILE A 58 -8.05 -3.17 5.44
C ILE A 58 -7.33 -4.51 5.57
N TYR A 59 -7.95 -5.57 5.06
CA TYR A 59 -7.41 -6.94 5.11
C TYR A 59 -7.17 -7.45 6.55
N THR A 60 -7.98 -7.00 7.51
CA THR A 60 -7.81 -7.35 8.94
C THR A 60 -8.11 -8.83 9.24
N ARG A 61 -8.74 -9.57 8.31
CA ARG A 61 -8.94 -11.03 8.42
C ARG A 61 -7.63 -11.80 8.64
N SER A 62 -6.52 -11.26 8.15
CA SER A 62 -5.18 -11.85 8.27
C SER A 62 -4.30 -11.12 9.30
N LYS A 63 -4.89 -10.26 10.15
CA LYS A 63 -4.16 -9.55 11.19
C LYS A 63 -3.65 -10.53 12.25
N VAL A 64 -2.39 -10.37 12.63
CA VAL A 64 -1.80 -11.10 13.77
C VAL A 64 -2.56 -10.80 15.08
N PRO A 65 -2.74 -11.78 15.98
CA PRO A 65 -3.54 -11.59 17.20
C PRO A 65 -3.00 -10.51 18.15
N TRP A 66 -1.69 -10.32 18.19
CA TRP A 66 -1.02 -9.39 19.10
C TRP A 66 -1.04 -7.92 18.64
N LEU A 67 -1.52 -7.62 17.43
CA LEU A 67 -1.64 -6.25 16.94
C LEU A 67 -3.00 -5.66 17.33
N GLU A 68 -3.04 -4.69 18.23
CA GLU A 68 -4.28 -3.96 18.54
C GLU A 68 -4.50 -2.82 17.53
N LEU A 69 -5.74 -2.65 17.07
CA LEU A 69 -6.14 -1.54 16.20
C LEU A 69 -6.92 -0.50 17.02
N PRO A 70 -6.77 0.81 16.74
CA PRO A 70 -7.54 1.84 17.42
C PRO A 70 -9.05 1.61 17.25
N ALA A 71 -9.81 1.60 18.35
CA ALA A 71 -11.25 1.31 18.32
C ALA A 71 -12.07 2.34 17.52
N ASN A 72 -11.53 3.55 17.34
CA ASN A 72 -12.17 4.65 16.63
C ASN A 72 -11.77 4.75 15.15
N VAL A 73 -10.97 3.80 14.63
CA VAL A 73 -10.54 3.77 13.22
C VAL A 73 -11.23 2.59 12.53
N PRO A 74 -11.96 2.82 11.41
CA PRO A 74 -12.62 1.74 10.68
C PRO A 74 -11.65 0.62 10.29
N ALA A 75 -12.08 -0.62 10.51
CA ALA A 75 -11.30 -1.82 10.28
C ALA A 75 -12.14 -2.84 9.48
N PHE A 76 -11.66 -3.23 8.31
CA PHE A 76 -12.36 -4.12 7.37
C PHE A 76 -11.57 -5.41 7.13
N GLU A 77 -12.27 -6.54 7.10
CA GLU A 77 -11.67 -7.85 6.88
C GLU A 77 -10.99 -7.97 5.51
N GLU A 78 -11.45 -7.21 4.52
CA GLU A 78 -10.97 -7.17 3.14
C GLU A 78 -10.86 -5.73 2.62
N TYR A 79 -10.78 -5.53 1.31
CA TYR A 79 -10.84 -4.19 0.71
C TYR A 79 -12.26 -3.63 0.86
N TYR A 80 -12.38 -2.34 1.20
CA TYR A 80 -13.69 -1.69 1.33
C TYR A 80 -14.29 -1.41 -0.05
N ASP A 81 -15.62 -1.37 -0.12
CA ASP A 81 -16.31 -0.97 -1.35
C ASP A 81 -16.03 0.51 -1.66
N LEU A 82 -15.76 0.82 -2.92
CA LEU A 82 -15.51 2.19 -3.38
C LEU A 82 -16.80 2.91 -3.77
N GLU A 83 -17.95 2.21 -3.73
CA GLU A 83 -19.29 2.74 -3.99
C GLU A 83 -19.92 3.50 -2.80
#